data_AF-A0A967GYP7-F1
#
_entry.id   AF-A0A967GYP7-F1
#
_cell.length_a   1.000
_cell.length_b   1.000
_cell.length_c   1.000
_cell.angle_alpha   90.00
_cell.angle_beta   90.00
_cell.angle_gamma   90.00
#
_symmetry.space_group_name_H-M   'P 1'
#
loop_
_entity.id
_entity.type
_entity.pdbx_description
1 polymer ?
#
loop_
_entity_poly.entity_id
_entity_poly.type
_entity_poly.pdbx_seq_one_letter_code
_entity_poly.pdbx_strand_id
1 'polypeptide(L)' 'KDLGPFQLNAHRLRDAAPGARILHCLPAHRGEEITDEVIDHPQSAIFDQAENRLHTQKALLEWLLK' A
#
# COMPACT_ATOMS: atom_id res chain seq x y z
N LYS A 1 -18.16 -1.07 7.81
CA LYS A 1 -18.76 -1.51 6.52
C LYS A 1 -17.99 -2.76 6.14
N ASP A 2 -18.62 -3.92 5.99
CA ASP A 2 -17.89 -5.15 5.70
C ASP A 2 -17.40 -5.15 4.24
N LEU A 3 -16.08 -5.09 4.06
CA LEU A 3 -15.41 -5.15 2.76
C LEU A 3 -15.11 -6.59 2.34
N GLY A 4 -15.64 -7.62 3.01
CA GLY A 4 -15.35 -9.05 2.81
C GLY A 4 -14.98 -9.49 1.38
N PRO A 5 -15.82 -9.24 0.35
CA PRO A 5 -15.52 -9.63 -1.04
C PRO A 5 -14.56 -8.70 -1.78
N PHE A 6 -13.95 -7.74 -1.10
CA PHE A 6 -12.95 -6.79 -1.62
C PHE A 6 -11.73 -6.67 -0.72
N GLN A 7 -11.75 -7.24 0.48
CA GLN A 7 -10.60 -7.27 1.38
C GLN A 7 -9.40 -7.92 0.69
N LEU A 8 -8.26 -7.23 0.73
CA LEU A 8 -7.00 -7.79 0.29
C LEU A 8 -6.46 -8.72 1.40
N ASN A 9 -6.38 -10.00 1.09
CA ASN A 9 -5.95 -11.07 2.00
C ASN A 9 -5.03 -12.06 1.27
N ALA A 10 -4.43 -13.01 2.00
CA ALA A 10 -3.51 -13.98 1.40
C ALA A 10 -4.17 -14.85 0.30
N HIS A 11 -5.49 -15.09 0.38
CA HIS A 11 -6.20 -15.80 -0.69
C HIS A 11 -6.11 -15.05 -2.02
N ARG A 12 -6.43 -13.75 -2.02
CA ARG A 12 -6.40 -12.92 -3.24
C ARG A 12 -5.01 -12.64 -3.75
N LEU A 13 -4.02 -12.57 -2.86
CA LEU A 13 -2.63 -12.40 -3.29
C LEU A 13 -2.14 -13.52 -4.20
N ARG A 14 -2.72 -14.73 -4.13
CA ARG A 14 -2.37 -15.84 -5.02
C ARG A 14 -2.72 -15.59 -6.48
N ASP A 15 -3.70 -14.74 -6.74
CA ASP A 15 -4.12 -14.39 -8.10
C ASP A 15 -3.23 -13.27 -8.70
N ALA A 16 -2.33 -12.68 -7.90
CA ALA A 16 -1.44 -11.63 -8.34
C ALA A 16 -0.31 -12.18 -9.23
N ALA A 17 0.15 -11.35 -10.17
CA ALA A 17 1.29 -11.70 -11.00
C ALA A 17 2.57 -11.91 -10.15
N PRO A 18 3.50 -12.77 -10.59
CA PRO A 18 4.80 -12.93 -9.94
C PRO A 18 5.50 -11.58 -9.76
N GLY A 19 5.97 -11.31 -8.54
CA GLY A 19 6.65 -10.06 -8.21
C GLY A 19 5.74 -8.86 -7.92
N ALA A 20 4.42 -9.04 -7.84
CA ALA A 20 3.50 -7.98 -7.40
C ALA A 20 3.93 -7.36 -6.06
N ARG A 21 3.71 -6.05 -5.90
CA ARG A 21 3.98 -5.29 -4.67
C ARG A 21 2.67 -4.86 -4.03
N ILE A 22 2.63 -4.88 -2.71
CA ILE A 22 1.45 -4.47 -1.95
C ILE A 22 1.63 -3.00 -1.57
N LEU A 23 0.62 -2.19 -1.88
CA LEU A 23 0.59 -0.74 -1.66
C LEU A 23 -0.68 -0.35 -0.90
N HIS A 24 -0.58 0.66 -0.05
CA HIS A 24 -1.68 1.22 0.71
C HIS A 24 -1.34 2.65 1.13
N CYS A 25 -2.25 3.61 0.92
CA CYS A 25 -1.97 5.03 1.17
C CYS A 25 -1.81 5.40 2.65
N LEU A 26 -2.36 4.58 3.55
CA LEU A 26 -2.44 4.77 5.00
C LEU A 26 -3.34 5.95 5.44
N PRO A 27 -3.89 5.92 6.67
CA PRO A 27 -3.89 4.79 7.61
C PRO A 27 -4.72 3.62 7.08
N ALA A 28 -4.37 2.39 7.50
CA ALA A 28 -5.12 1.18 7.16
C ALA A 28 -5.98 0.73 8.34
N HIS A 29 -7.20 0.27 8.08
CA HIS A 29 -8.04 -0.47 9.01
C HIS A 29 -7.83 -1.97 8.79
N ARG A 30 -6.90 -2.51 9.58
CA ARG A 30 -6.60 -3.94 9.63
C ARG A 30 -7.88 -4.74 9.92
N GLY A 31 -8.16 -5.75 9.09
CA GLY A 31 -9.35 -6.58 9.18
C GLY A 31 -10.58 -6.02 8.45
N GLU A 32 -10.52 -4.79 7.89
CA GLU A 32 -11.52 -4.26 6.96
C GLU A 32 -11.01 -4.37 5.52
N GLU A 33 -10.28 -3.39 5.01
CA GLU A 33 -9.82 -3.41 3.60
C GLU A 33 -8.61 -4.32 3.35
N ILE A 34 -7.83 -4.63 4.38
CA ILE A 34 -6.59 -5.39 4.28
C ILE A 34 -6.35 -6.19 5.56
N THR A 35 -5.85 -7.42 5.45
CA THR A 35 -5.50 -8.25 6.60
C THR A 35 -4.12 -7.94 7.15
N ASP A 36 -3.89 -8.26 8.42
CA ASP A 36 -2.58 -8.10 9.10
C ASP A 36 -1.44 -8.80 8.37
N GLU A 37 -1.68 -10.02 7.90
CA GLU A 37 -0.70 -10.82 7.15
C GLU A 37 -0.28 -10.16 5.82
N VAL A 38 -1.16 -9.38 5.18
CA VAL A 38 -0.89 -8.75 3.88
C VAL A 38 -0.11 -7.46 4.06
N ILE A 39 -0.48 -6.64 5.03
CA ILE A 39 0.23 -5.38 5.31
C ILE A 39 1.68 -5.64 5.72
N ASP A 40 1.93 -6.70 6.47
CA ASP A 40 3.26 -7.10 6.96
C ASP A 40 3.98 -8.13 6.05
N HIS A 41 3.42 -8.42 4.87
CA HIS A 41 3.95 -9.40 3.92
C HIS A 41 5.32 -8.98 3.35
N PRO A 42 6.25 -9.90 2.99
CA PRO A 42 7.54 -9.55 2.38
C PRO A 42 7.46 -8.77 1.06
N GLN A 43 6.33 -8.85 0.35
CA GLN A 43 6.07 -8.06 -0.86
C GLN A 43 5.46 -6.68 -0.57
N SER A 44 5.25 -6.33 0.70
CA SER A 44 4.77 -5.02 1.12
C SER A 44 5.80 -3.94 0.82
N ALA A 45 5.33 -2.87 0.20
CA ALA A 45 6.07 -1.63 -0.03
C ALA A 45 5.34 -0.43 0.58
N ILE A 46 4.46 -0.66 1.55
CA ILE A 46 3.57 0.36 2.11
C ILE A 46 4.36 1.47 2.80
N PHE A 47 5.41 1.12 3.55
CA PHE A 47 6.26 2.13 4.20
C PHE A 47 7.18 2.84 3.22
N ASP A 48 7.74 2.15 2.23
CA ASP A 48 8.49 2.80 1.14
C ASP A 48 7.59 3.78 0.37
N GLN A 49 6.33 3.41 0.10
CA GLN A 49 5.34 4.28 -0.51
C GLN A 49 5.07 5.52 0.33
N ALA A 50 4.94 5.37 1.65
CA ALA A 50 4.74 6.47 2.58
C ALA A 50 5.95 7.41 2.61
N GLU A 51 7.18 6.87 2.69
CA GLU A 51 8.42 7.64 2.64
C GLU A 51 8.55 8.43 1.32
N ASN A 52 8.20 7.80 0.19
CA ASN A 52 8.26 8.41 -1.13
C ASN A 52 7.37 9.65 -1.30
N ARG A 53 6.39 9.87 -0.41
CA ARG A 53 5.63 11.13 -0.35
C ARG A 53 6.55 12.32 -0.11
N LEU A 54 7.51 12.22 0.81
CA LEU A 54 8.45 13.30 1.14
C LEU A 54 9.28 13.69 -0.09
N HIS A 55 9.89 12.70 -0.74
CA HIS A 55 10.74 12.93 -1.90
C HIS A 55 9.97 13.55 -3.06
N THR A 56 8.78 13.01 -3.34
CA THR A 56 7.89 13.52 -4.39
C THR A 56 7.47 14.97 -4.12
N GLN A 57 7.07 15.27 -2.87
CA GLN A 57 6.65 16.62 -2.49
C GLN A 57 7.81 17.62 -2.55
N LYS A 58 9.03 17.24 -2.14
CA LYS A 58 10.23 18.07 -2.29
C LYS A 58 10.50 18.42 -3.76
N ALA A 59 10.43 17.43 -4.65
CA ALA A 59 10.62 17.65 -6.08
C ALA A 59 9.53 18.55 -6.66
N LEU A 60 8.27 18.34 -6.26
CA LEU A 60 7.16 19.17 -6.72
C LEU A 60 7.31 20.64 -6.29
N LEU A 61 7.71 20.89 -5.03
CA LEU A 61 7.95 22.25 -4.53
C LEU A 61 9.13 22.91 -5.25
N GLU A 62 10.19 22.16 -5.53
CA GLU A 62 11.34 22.63 -6.30
C GLU A 62 10.94 23.06 -7.72
N TRP A 63 10.08 22.28 -8.38
CA TRP A 63 9.60 22.58 -9.73
C TRP A 63 8.65 23.79 -9.78
N LEU A 64 7.80 23.97 -8.76
CA LEU A 64 6.77 25.01 -8.75
C LEU A 64 7.25 26.38 -8.20
N LEU A 65 8.25 26.39 -7.32
CA LEU A 65 8.66 27.59 -6.57
C LEU A 65 10.03 28.15 -6.97
N LYS A 66 10.69 27.54 -7.97
CA LYS A 66 11.89 28.11 -8.61
C LYS A 66 11.51 28.96 -9.82
#